data_AF-A0A8J3J3C2-F1
#
_entry.id   AF-A0A8J3J3C2-F1
#
_cell.length_a   1.000
_cell.length_b   1.000
_cell.length_c   1.000
_cell.angle_alpha   90.00
_cell.angle_beta   90.00
_cell.angle_gamma   90.00
#
_symmetry.space_group_name_H-M   'P 1'
#
loop_
_entity.id
_entity.type
_entity.pdbx_description
1 polymer ?
#
loop_
_entity_poly.entity_id
_entity_poly.type
_entity_poly.pdbx_seq_one_letter_code
_entity_poly.pdbx_strand_id
1 'polypeptide(L)'
;MTVVKTVDHPPYQDMLQFLQVLSHERYQAFVLHAPAFEGKTPFARKLCAATPGGVYLDLLQTVVNQPELAHHLDVMDVPATRDFVLSYAHQTQARLLIVDELDFLVHTWSADLVPFKRMIEWLHCTHPLTCLGFVLQTRPALEEWQVLTTTGHSRILRLADLCQL
;
A
#
# COMPACT_ATOMS: atom_id res chain seq x y z
N MET A 1 -23.87 25.17 19.11
CA MET A 1 -24.17 23.96 18.33
C MET A 1 -23.22 23.92 17.15
N THR A 2 -22.16 23.12 17.24
CA THR A 2 -21.21 22.97 16.14
C THR A 2 -21.79 21.95 15.18
N VAL A 3 -22.18 22.41 13.99
CA VAL A 3 -22.62 21.53 12.91
C VAL A 3 -21.40 20.74 12.46
N VAL A 4 -21.33 19.48 12.86
CA VAL A 4 -20.41 18.51 12.26
C VAL A 4 -20.90 18.33 10.82
N LYS A 5 -20.14 18.88 9.87
CA LYS A 5 -20.33 18.55 8.46
C LYS A 5 -20.00 17.07 8.32
N THR A 6 -21.02 16.24 8.15
CA THR A 6 -20.87 14.92 7.57
C THR A 6 -20.28 15.12 6.18
N VAL A 7 -19.03 14.72 6.01
CA VAL A 7 -18.41 14.68 4.70
C VAL A 7 -19.05 13.49 4.01
N ASP A 8 -19.97 13.76 3.08
CA ASP A 8 -20.48 12.77 2.14
C ASP A 8 -19.29 12.29 1.30
N HIS A 9 -18.66 11.20 1.72
CA HIS A 9 -17.74 10.48 0.86
C HIS A 9 -18.56 9.86 -0.28
N PRO A 10 -18.18 10.04 -1.56
CA PRO A 10 -18.80 9.28 -2.64
C PRO A 10 -18.73 7.78 -2.29
N PRO A 11 -19.77 6.98 -2.64
CA PRO A 11 -19.87 5.59 -2.20
C PRO A 11 -18.74 4.70 -2.73
N TYR A 12 -17.99 5.19 -3.72
CA TYR A 12 -16.81 4.54 -4.26
C TYR A 12 -15.70 5.54 -4.49
N GLN A 13 -14.48 5.15 -4.14
CA GLN A 13 -13.28 5.94 -4.44
C GLN A 13 -12.73 5.53 -5.82
N ASP A 14 -12.62 6.50 -6.73
CA ASP A 14 -11.89 6.31 -7.98
C ASP A 14 -10.39 6.23 -7.66
N MET A 15 -9.78 5.09 -7.96
CA MET A 15 -8.37 4.85 -7.64
C MET A 15 -7.41 5.70 -8.44
N LEU A 16 -7.70 6.01 -9.70
CA LEU A 16 -6.82 6.84 -10.51
C LEU A 16 -6.86 8.28 -10.01
N GLN A 17 -8.04 8.78 -9.67
CA GLN A 17 -8.18 10.10 -9.04
C GLN A 17 -7.48 10.14 -7.67
N PHE A 18 -7.63 9.10 -6.85
CA PHE A 18 -6.94 9.00 -5.58
C PHE A 18 -5.41 9.03 -5.75
N LEU A 19 -4.86 8.26 -6.68
CA LEU A 19 -3.43 8.24 -6.95
C LEU A 19 -2.91 9.59 -7.43
N GLN A 20 -3.69 10.32 -8.23
CA GLN A 20 -3.35 11.69 -8.62
C GLN A 20 -3.23 12.60 -7.39
N VAL A 21 -4.20 12.58 -6.48
CA VAL A 21 -4.14 13.34 -5.22
C VAL A 21 -2.92 12.93 -4.40
N LEU A 22 -2.74 11.62 -4.18
CA LEU A 22 -1.67 11.08 -3.36
C LEU A 22 -0.27 11.44 -3.91
N SER A 23 -0.10 11.51 -5.23
CA SER A 23 1.17 11.86 -5.86
C SER A 23 1.66 13.29 -5.56
N HIS A 24 0.77 14.16 -5.11
CA HIS A 24 1.09 15.52 -4.69
C HIS A 24 1.30 15.65 -3.17
N GLU A 25 1.13 14.57 -2.41
CA GLU A 25 1.32 14.58 -0.96
C GLU A 25 2.76 14.31 -0.56
N ARG A 26 3.12 14.71 0.66
CA ARG A 26 4.41 14.37 1.25
C ARG A 26 4.56 12.87 1.50
N TYR A 27 3.48 12.23 1.97
CA TYR A 27 3.49 10.81 2.35
C TYR A 27 2.63 10.03 1.36
N GLN A 28 3.29 9.33 0.46
CA GLN A 28 2.67 8.79 -0.76
C GLN A 28 2.35 7.30 -0.66
N ALA A 29 2.22 6.79 0.57
CA ALA A 29 1.94 5.40 0.84
C ALA A 29 0.46 5.16 1.18
N PHE A 30 -0.08 4.04 0.71
CA PHE A 30 -1.44 3.58 0.99
C PHE A 30 -1.48 2.06 1.15
N VAL A 31 -2.56 1.56 1.76
CA VAL A 31 -2.85 0.13 1.89
C VAL A 31 -4.11 -0.19 1.11
N LEU A 32 -4.06 -1.22 0.28
CA LEU A 32 -5.23 -1.84 -0.33
C LEU A 32 -5.50 -3.17 0.39
N HIS A 33 -6.70 -3.36 0.92
CA HIS A 33 -7.05 -4.59 1.61
C HIS A 33 -8.42 -5.13 1.25
N ALA A 34 -8.57 -6.44 1.42
CA ALA A 34 -9.78 -7.21 1.21
C ALA A 34 -9.59 -8.60 1.84
N PRO A 35 -10.65 -9.33 2.19
CA PRO A 35 -10.57 -10.74 2.53
C PRO A 35 -9.81 -11.59 1.50
N ALA A 36 -9.40 -12.79 1.90
CA ALA A 36 -8.73 -13.74 1.02
C ALA A 36 -9.62 -14.05 -0.22
N PHE A 37 -8.97 -14.24 -1.38
CA PHE A 37 -9.63 -14.56 -2.65
C PHE A 37 -10.62 -13.52 -3.23
N GLU A 38 -10.69 -12.31 -2.68
CA GLU A 38 -11.56 -11.24 -3.22
C GLU A 38 -10.95 -10.42 -4.37
N GLY A 39 -9.97 -10.95 -5.10
CA GLY A 39 -9.47 -10.32 -6.32
C GLY A 39 -8.50 -9.15 -6.14
N LYS A 40 -7.89 -8.97 -4.96
CA LYS A 40 -6.84 -7.96 -4.69
C LYS A 40 -5.71 -7.98 -5.71
N THR A 41 -5.15 -9.17 -5.97
CA THR A 41 -4.03 -9.33 -6.91
C THR A 41 -4.41 -8.99 -8.35
N PRO A 42 -5.51 -9.51 -8.93
CA PRO A 42 -6.00 -9.03 -10.22
C PRO A 42 -6.23 -7.53 -10.27
N PHE A 43 -6.82 -6.93 -9.22
CA PHE A 43 -7.05 -5.49 -9.15
C PHE A 43 -5.73 -4.69 -9.12
N ALA A 44 -4.79 -5.08 -8.25
CA ALA A 44 -3.47 -4.47 -8.14
C ALA A 44 -2.71 -4.48 -9.48
N ARG A 45 -2.72 -5.62 -10.18
CA ARG A 45 -2.10 -5.74 -11.51
C ARG A 45 -2.77 -4.84 -12.54
N LYS A 46 -4.12 -4.77 -12.54
CA LYS A 46 -4.86 -3.84 -13.41
C LYS A 46 -4.53 -2.38 -13.11
N LEU A 47 -4.44 -2.01 -11.83
CA LEU A 47 -4.09 -0.66 -11.41
C LEU A 47 -2.70 -0.25 -11.89
N CYS A 48 -1.70 -1.13 -11.75
CA CYS A 48 -0.36 -0.92 -12.30
C CYS A 48 -0.41 -0.76 -13.82
N ALA A 49 -1.13 -1.63 -14.54
CA ALA A 49 -1.24 -1.57 -15.99
C ALA A 49 -1.93 -0.29 -16.50
N ALA A 50 -2.91 0.22 -15.74
CA ALA A 50 -3.61 1.46 -16.06
C ALA A 50 -2.83 2.73 -15.69
N THR A 51 -1.76 2.61 -14.90
CA THR A 51 -0.99 3.77 -14.40
C THR A 51 0.35 3.89 -15.13
N PRO A 52 0.66 5.05 -15.76
CA PRO A 52 1.96 5.27 -16.39
C PRO A 52 3.12 5.12 -15.40
N GLY A 53 4.07 4.23 -15.70
CA GLY A 53 5.16 3.90 -14.79
C GLY A 53 4.73 3.05 -13.57
N GLY A 54 3.59 2.37 -13.68
CA GLY A 54 3.13 1.40 -12.70
C GLY A 54 3.95 0.11 -12.73
N VAL A 55 4.40 -0.31 -11.56
CA VAL A 55 5.18 -1.53 -11.33
C VAL A 55 4.46 -2.38 -10.29
N TYR A 56 4.31 -3.66 -10.60
CA TYR A 56 3.75 -4.64 -9.69
C TYR A 56 4.87 -5.53 -9.17
N LEU A 57 4.98 -5.64 -7.85
CA LEU A 57 5.95 -6.46 -7.15
C LEU A 57 5.22 -7.55 -6.37
N ASP A 58 5.39 -8.79 -6.82
CA ASP A 58 5.07 -9.98 -6.04
C ASP A 58 6.21 -10.24 -5.06
N LEU A 59 6.05 -9.79 -3.81
CA LEU A 59 7.14 -9.83 -2.85
C LEU A 59 7.52 -11.26 -2.49
N LEU A 60 6.53 -12.14 -2.31
CA LEU A 60 6.75 -13.54 -1.98
C LEU A 60 7.54 -14.24 -3.09
N GLN A 61 7.11 -14.11 -4.33
CA GLN A 61 7.81 -14.72 -5.47
C GLN A 61 9.22 -14.14 -5.63
N THR A 62 9.40 -12.85 -5.36
CA THR A 62 10.71 -12.19 -5.41
C THR A 62 11.67 -12.77 -4.38
N VAL A 63 11.22 -12.98 -3.15
CA VAL A 63 12.02 -13.60 -2.10
C VAL A 63 12.34 -15.06 -2.43
N VAL A 64 11.36 -15.83 -2.92
CA VAL A 64 11.57 -17.23 -3.34
C VAL A 64 12.64 -17.34 -4.44
N ASN A 65 12.67 -16.39 -5.37
CA ASN A 65 13.60 -16.41 -6.50
C ASN A 65 14.98 -15.82 -6.18
N GLN A 66 15.17 -15.20 -5.02
CA GLN A 66 16.42 -14.56 -4.61
C GLN A 66 16.91 -15.18 -3.29
N PRO A 67 17.73 -16.25 -3.36
CA PRO A 67 18.15 -17.01 -2.18
C PRO A 67 18.79 -16.15 -1.09
N GLU A 68 19.50 -15.09 -1.46
CA GLU A 68 20.10 -14.13 -0.54
C GLU A 68 19.05 -13.39 0.31
N LEU A 69 17.89 -13.04 -0.25
CA LEU A 69 16.77 -12.46 0.50
C LEU A 69 16.07 -13.51 1.37
N ALA A 70 15.94 -14.73 0.88
CA ALA A 70 15.34 -15.83 1.63
C ALA A 70 16.12 -16.14 2.93
N HIS A 71 17.46 -16.02 2.91
CA HIS A 71 18.29 -16.19 4.11
C HIS A 71 18.09 -15.09 5.17
N HIS A 72 17.49 -13.96 4.81
CA HIS A 72 17.23 -12.84 5.72
C HIS A 72 15.74 -12.69 6.06
N LEU A 73 14.89 -13.64 5.64
CA LEU A 73 13.44 -13.61 5.89
C LEU A 73 13.09 -13.43 7.37
N ASP A 74 13.80 -14.13 8.27
CA ASP A 74 13.60 -14.04 9.71
C ASP A 74 13.94 -12.66 10.29
N VAL A 75 14.66 -11.83 9.52
CA VAL A 75 15.09 -10.47 9.90
C VAL A 75 14.37 -9.41 9.05
N MET A 76 13.48 -9.80 8.14
CA MET A 76 12.75 -8.87 7.30
C MET A 76 11.60 -8.22 8.08
N ASP A 77 11.97 -7.36 9.01
CA ASP A 77 11.07 -6.53 9.78
C ASP A 77 10.53 -5.34 8.95
N VAL A 78 9.73 -4.48 9.58
CA VAL A 78 9.15 -3.32 8.91
C VAL A 78 10.23 -2.35 8.35
N PRO A 79 11.27 -1.95 9.12
CA PRO A 79 12.40 -1.19 8.58
C PRO A 79 13.08 -1.84 7.37
N ALA A 80 13.41 -3.13 7.44
CA ALA A 80 14.06 -3.83 6.33
C ALA A 80 13.17 -3.86 5.08
N THR A 81 11.87 -4.10 5.28
CA THR A 81 10.87 -4.09 4.21
C THR A 81 10.76 -2.71 3.55
N ARG A 82 10.75 -1.65 4.36
CA ARG A 82 10.75 -0.27 3.87
C ARG A 82 11.94 -0.03 2.93
N ASP A 83 13.14 -0.36 3.40
CA ASP A 83 14.38 -0.08 2.67
C ASP A 83 14.47 -0.90 1.38
N PHE A 84 14.00 -2.14 1.41
CA PHE A 84 13.86 -2.98 0.22
C PHE A 84 12.90 -2.36 -0.80
N VAL A 85 11.69 -1.98 -0.38
CA VAL A 85 10.67 -1.41 -1.27
C VAL A 85 11.12 -0.09 -1.89
N LEU A 86 11.76 0.78 -1.11
CA LEU A 86 12.32 2.04 -1.60
C LEU A 86 13.45 1.81 -2.61
N SER A 87 14.34 0.85 -2.34
CA SER A 87 15.42 0.49 -3.25
C SER A 87 14.88 -0.09 -4.56
N TYR A 88 13.87 -0.97 -4.48
CA TYR A 88 13.21 -1.54 -5.64
C TYR A 88 12.52 -0.48 -6.50
N ALA A 89 11.73 0.41 -5.88
CA ALA A 89 11.07 1.53 -6.56
C ALA A 89 12.08 2.40 -7.32
N HIS A 90 13.22 2.70 -6.69
CA HIS A 90 14.29 3.48 -7.30
C HIS A 90 14.91 2.76 -8.51
N GLN A 91 15.24 1.47 -8.37
CA GLN A 91 15.83 0.66 -9.44
C GLN A 91 14.91 0.55 -10.66
N THR A 92 13.60 0.41 -10.43
CA THR A 92 12.62 0.31 -11.52
C THR A 92 12.15 1.65 -12.04
N GLN A 93 12.57 2.76 -11.43
CA GLN A 93 12.08 4.12 -11.69
C GLN A 93 10.54 4.20 -11.65
N ALA A 94 9.93 3.49 -10.71
CA ALA A 94 8.48 3.37 -10.61
C ALA A 94 7.84 4.72 -10.25
N ARG A 95 6.69 5.02 -10.84
CA ARG A 95 5.81 6.14 -10.42
C ARG A 95 4.69 5.66 -9.51
N LEU A 96 4.29 4.42 -9.69
CA LEU A 96 3.44 3.66 -8.77
C LEU A 96 4.12 2.31 -8.57
N LEU A 97 4.39 1.93 -7.34
CA LEU A 97 4.80 0.56 -7.00
C LEU A 97 3.73 -0.05 -6.11
N ILE A 98 3.13 -1.14 -6.57
CA ILE A 98 2.24 -1.97 -5.76
C ILE A 98 3.01 -3.19 -5.28
N VAL A 99 3.14 -3.33 -3.97
CA VAL A 99 3.75 -4.46 -3.28
C VAL A 99 2.63 -5.39 -2.84
N ASP A 100 2.60 -6.59 -3.42
CA ASP A 100 1.60 -7.62 -3.13
C ASP A 100 2.24 -8.83 -2.44
N GLU A 101 1.40 -9.71 -1.92
CA GLU A 101 1.80 -10.87 -1.12
C GLU A 101 2.68 -10.49 0.07
N LEU A 102 2.36 -9.37 0.75
CA LEU A 102 3.10 -8.93 1.95
C LEU A 102 2.71 -9.73 3.21
N ASP A 103 1.56 -10.41 3.19
CA ASP A 103 0.98 -11.08 4.36
C ASP A 103 1.92 -12.10 5.02
N PHE A 104 2.81 -12.76 4.27
CA PHE A 104 3.77 -13.72 4.85
C PHE A 104 4.75 -13.06 5.82
N LEU A 105 5.12 -11.79 5.61
CA LEU A 105 5.94 -11.00 6.55
C LEU A 105 5.12 -10.45 7.70
N VAL A 106 3.86 -10.09 7.45
CA VAL A 106 3.02 -9.54 8.51
C VAL A 106 2.82 -10.53 9.66
N HIS A 107 2.91 -11.84 9.39
CA HIS A 107 2.91 -12.86 10.43
C HIS A 107 4.21 -12.94 11.24
N THR A 108 5.33 -12.48 10.70
CA THR A 108 6.64 -12.44 11.39
C THR A 108 6.83 -11.13 12.15
N TRP A 109 6.17 -10.05 11.71
CA TRP A 109 6.05 -8.84 12.49
C TRP A 109 5.19 -9.14 13.71
N SER A 110 5.56 -8.59 14.87
CA SER A 110 4.86 -8.84 16.13
C SER A 110 3.34 -8.72 16.00
N ALA A 111 2.57 -9.30 16.93
CA ALA A 111 1.10 -9.30 16.90
C ALA A 111 0.45 -7.90 16.72
N ASP A 112 1.21 -6.83 16.95
CA ASP A 112 0.82 -5.45 16.70
C ASP A 112 1.40 -4.91 15.38
N LEU A 113 0.52 -4.41 14.51
CA LEU A 113 0.85 -3.76 13.24
C LEU A 113 1.27 -2.28 13.39
N VAL A 114 1.38 -1.75 14.60
CA VAL A 114 1.79 -0.35 14.86
C VAL A 114 3.07 0.06 14.10
N PRO A 115 4.16 -0.73 14.05
CA PRO A 115 5.34 -0.35 13.28
C PRO A 115 5.03 -0.17 11.79
N PHE A 116 4.25 -1.08 11.22
CA PHE A 116 3.81 -1.01 9.83
C PHE A 116 2.88 0.21 9.61
N LYS A 117 1.95 0.48 10.53
CA LYS A 117 1.11 1.70 10.49
C LYS A 117 1.95 2.97 10.42
N ARG A 118 2.93 3.11 11.32
CA ARG A 118 3.82 4.27 11.38
C ARG A 118 4.64 4.42 10.11
N MET A 119 5.05 3.29 9.51
CA MET A 119 5.66 3.31 8.20
C MET A 119 4.70 3.92 7.18
N ILE A 120 3.48 3.42 7.03
CA ILE A 120 2.49 3.98 6.08
C ILE A 120 2.21 5.47 6.34
N GLU A 121 2.13 5.89 7.60
CA GLU A 121 1.87 7.29 7.98
C GLU A 121 2.95 8.25 7.47
N TRP A 122 4.23 7.84 7.50
CA TRP A 122 5.39 8.71 7.25
C TRP A 122 6.25 8.34 6.05
N LEU A 123 5.90 7.27 5.33
CA LEU A 123 6.65 6.83 4.17
C LEU A 123 6.54 7.86 3.05
N HIS A 124 7.69 8.41 2.69
CA HIS A 124 7.87 9.33 1.59
C HIS A 124 9.01 8.82 0.70
N CYS A 125 8.90 9.05 -0.60
CA CYS A 125 9.89 8.62 -1.58
C CYS A 125 10.38 9.87 -2.31
N THR A 126 11.69 10.11 -2.35
CA THR A 126 12.26 11.37 -2.88
C THR A 126 12.59 11.33 -4.37
N HIS A 127 12.58 10.18 -5.06
CA HIS A 127 12.96 10.11 -6.48
C HIS A 127 12.49 8.85 -7.26
N PRO A 128 12.00 9.00 -8.50
CA PRO A 128 10.96 9.99 -8.86
C PRO A 128 9.69 9.74 -8.04
N LEU A 129 8.76 10.72 -7.98
CA LEU A 129 7.51 10.65 -7.19
C LEU A 129 6.87 9.25 -7.31
N THR A 130 6.96 8.46 -6.24
CA THR A 130 6.47 7.08 -6.20
C THR A 130 5.32 7.00 -5.22
N CYS A 131 4.12 6.72 -5.72
CA CYS A 131 3.05 6.22 -4.87
C CYS A 131 3.35 4.75 -4.52
N LEU A 132 3.31 4.42 -3.23
CA LEU A 132 3.59 3.08 -2.72
C LEU A 132 2.30 2.45 -2.21
N GLY A 133 1.79 1.44 -2.89
CA GLY A 133 0.64 0.67 -2.45
C GLY A 133 1.07 -0.65 -1.84
N PHE A 134 0.51 -1.00 -0.69
CA PHE A 134 0.72 -2.30 -0.05
C PHE A 134 -0.58 -3.08 -0.05
N VAL A 135 -0.55 -4.29 -0.58
CA VAL A 135 -1.73 -5.16 -0.66
C VAL A 135 -1.71 -6.16 0.48
N LEU A 136 -2.82 -6.22 1.23
CA LEU A 136 -2.94 -7.07 2.41
C LEU A 136 -4.31 -7.75 2.51
N GLN A 137 -4.36 -8.87 3.20
CA GLN A 137 -5.63 -9.42 3.68
C GLN A 137 -6.25 -8.49 4.74
N THR A 138 -7.57 -8.38 4.73
CA THR A 138 -8.28 -7.61 5.78
C THR A 138 -7.99 -8.19 7.15
N ARG A 139 -7.63 -7.31 8.09
CA ARG A 139 -7.40 -7.60 9.51
C ARG A 139 -8.13 -6.54 10.32
N PRO A 140 -8.66 -6.86 11.52
CA PRO A 140 -9.37 -5.88 12.35
C PRO A 140 -8.58 -4.58 12.57
N ALA A 141 -7.27 -4.70 12.81
CA ALA A 141 -6.39 -3.55 12.96
C ALA A 141 -6.43 -2.58 11.76
N LEU A 142 -6.48 -3.08 10.52
CA LEU A 142 -6.53 -2.23 9.33
C LEU A 142 -7.85 -1.43 9.26
N GLU A 143 -8.96 -2.01 9.70
CA GLU A 143 -10.28 -1.35 9.67
C GLU A 143 -10.37 -0.17 10.64
N GLU A 144 -9.55 -0.18 11.69
CA GLU A 144 -9.48 0.88 12.71
C GLU A 144 -8.51 2.01 12.34
N TRP A 145 -7.68 1.82 11.29
CA TRP A 145 -6.64 2.78 10.94
C TRP A 145 -7.18 4.03 10.27
N GLN A 146 -7.06 5.16 10.96
CA GLN A 146 -7.34 6.49 10.42
C GLN A 146 -6.09 7.14 9.86
N VAL A 147 -5.58 6.60 8.75
CA VAL A 147 -4.46 7.19 8.02
C VAL A 147 -5.03 7.95 6.83
N LEU A 148 -5.03 9.28 6.90
CA LEU A 148 -5.69 10.14 5.92
C LEU A 148 -4.68 10.87 5.02
N THR A 149 -5.17 11.27 3.87
CA THR A 149 -4.60 12.30 3.00
C THR A 149 -4.83 13.69 3.60
N THR A 150 -4.14 14.69 3.08
CA THR A 150 -4.35 16.11 3.42
C THR A 150 -5.75 16.62 3.08
N THR A 151 -6.43 16.00 2.13
CA THR A 151 -7.82 16.29 1.76
C THR A 151 -8.85 15.46 2.54
N GLY A 152 -8.42 14.62 3.48
CA GLY A 152 -9.29 13.84 4.34
C GLY A 152 -9.78 12.50 3.77
N HIS A 153 -9.29 12.07 2.61
CA HIS A 153 -9.54 10.72 2.09
C HIS A 153 -8.68 9.68 2.82
N SER A 154 -9.24 8.50 3.06
CA SER A 154 -8.48 7.39 3.65
C SER A 154 -7.34 6.96 2.72
N ARG A 155 -6.19 6.61 3.29
CA ARG A 155 -5.10 5.89 2.65
C ARG A 155 -5.16 4.38 2.96
N ILE A 156 -6.12 3.95 3.75
CA ILE A 156 -6.43 2.54 4.02
C ILE A 156 -7.71 2.21 3.26
N LEU A 157 -7.56 1.47 2.17
CA LEU A 157 -8.57 1.31 1.13
C LEU A 157 -9.07 -0.12 1.14
N ARG A 158 -10.37 -0.30 1.35
CA ARG A 158 -11.03 -1.58 1.18
C ARG A 158 -11.41 -1.74 -0.28
N LEU A 159 -11.05 -2.88 -0.90
CA LEU A 159 -11.34 -3.13 -2.30
C LEU A 159 -12.83 -3.03 -2.65
N ALA A 160 -13.72 -3.45 -1.76
CA ALA A 160 -15.17 -3.38 -1.95
C ALA A 160 -15.71 -1.94 -2.08
N ASP A 161 -14.95 -0.95 -1.59
CA ASP A 161 -15.33 0.46 -1.58
C ASP A 161 -14.71 1.21 -2.78
N LEU A 162 -14.09 0.51 -3.73
CA LEU A 162 -13.44 1.09 -4.90
C LEU A 162 -14.28 0.90 -6.16
N CYS A 163 -14.23 1.88 -7.06
CA CYS A 163 -14.75 1.71 -8.41
C CYS A 163 -13.96 0.61 -9.14
N GLN A 164 -14.62 -0.14 -10.01
CA GLN A 164 -13.93 -1.06 -10.90
C GLN A 164 -13.06 -0.28 -11.90
N LEU A 165 -11.82 -0.77 -12.11
CA LEU A 165 -10.83 -0.27 -13.05
C LEU A 165 -11.06 -0.78 -14.47
#